data_AF-A0A6A3RYH7-F1
#
_entry.id   AF-A0A6A3RYH7-F1
#
_cell.length_a   1.000
_cell.length_b   1.000
_cell.length_c   1.000
_cell.angle_alpha   90.00
_cell.angle_beta   90.00
_cell.angle_gamma   90.00
#
_symmetry.space_group_name_H-M   'P 1'
#
loop_
_entity.id
_entity.type
_entity.pdbx_description
1 polymer ?
#
loop_
_entity_poly.entity_id
_entity_poly.type
_entity_poly.pdbx_seq_one_letter_code
_entity_poly.pdbx_strand_id
1 'polypeptide(L)'
;MRLLGDFAVTVVIVASFVTSTQGGNLRGSVNVPKYNCGAPTSIYQGSVKYSSTAPGSTATYTCMKGTNMKGPATIRCSNQGIWSPQPPECRVTYLTSRDNTFKNHDTGYVLYSG
;
A
#
# COMPACT_ATOMS: atom_id res chain seq x y z
N MET A 1 -8.73 -77.47 -18.93
CA MET A 1 -8.83 -78.07 -17.58
C MET A 1 -8.42 -77.01 -16.57
N ARG A 2 -9.32 -76.66 -15.65
CA ARG A 2 -8.99 -75.86 -14.47
C ARG A 2 -8.40 -76.80 -13.44
N LEU A 3 -7.17 -76.55 -12.97
CA LEU A 3 -6.70 -77.03 -11.68
C LEU A 3 -5.97 -75.87 -11.01
N LEU A 4 -6.50 -75.48 -9.86
CA LEU A 4 -6.02 -74.44 -8.97
C LEU A 4 -4.70 -74.88 -8.33
N GLY A 5 -3.79 -73.94 -8.13
CA GLY A 5 -2.58 -74.12 -7.34
C GLY A 5 -2.15 -72.76 -6.80
N ASP A 6 -2.53 -72.49 -5.56
CA ASP A 6 -2.12 -71.37 -4.72
C ASP A 6 -0.62 -71.05 -4.83
N PHE A 7 -0.28 -69.92 -5.46
CA PHE A 7 0.94 -69.18 -5.14
C PHE A 7 0.56 -67.73 -4.83
N ALA A 8 0.19 -67.52 -3.57
CA ALA A 8 -0.01 -66.23 -2.96
C ALA A 8 1.31 -65.43 -2.87
N VAL A 9 1.92 -65.06 -3.99
CA VAL A 9 3.08 -64.15 -4.03
C VAL A 9 3.08 -63.47 -5.40
N THR A 10 2.33 -62.40 -5.60
CA THR A 10 2.91 -61.06 -5.53
C THR A 10 1.75 -60.07 -5.56
N VAL A 11 1.57 -59.34 -4.47
CA VAL A 11 0.79 -58.11 -4.45
C VAL A 11 1.56 -57.10 -5.31
N VAL A 12 1.45 -57.17 -6.64
CA VAL A 12 1.89 -56.08 -7.52
C VAL A 12 0.76 -55.07 -7.52
N ILE A 13 0.67 -54.37 -6.40
CA ILE A 13 0.14 -53.01 -6.31
C ILE A 13 0.57 -52.26 -7.57
N VAL A 14 -0.33 -52.10 -8.54
CA VAL A 14 -0.31 -50.90 -9.42
C VAL A 14 -0.85 -49.71 -8.61
N ALA A 15 -0.38 -49.60 -7.36
CA ALA A 15 -0.48 -48.39 -6.60
C ALA A 15 0.82 -47.64 -6.86
N SER A 16 0.67 -46.39 -7.29
CA SER A 16 1.67 -45.34 -7.06
C SER A 16 3.02 -45.50 -7.77
N PHE A 17 3.04 -45.17 -9.07
CA PHE A 17 4.14 -44.34 -9.57
C PHE A 17 3.62 -42.98 -10.06
N VAL A 18 2.79 -42.32 -9.25
CA VAL A 18 3.03 -40.88 -9.12
C VAL A 18 4.36 -40.77 -8.38
N THR A 19 5.46 -40.63 -9.12
CA THR A 19 6.71 -40.17 -8.54
C THR A 19 6.40 -38.79 -7.98
N SER A 20 6.27 -38.71 -6.66
CA SER A 20 6.07 -37.45 -5.95
C SER A 20 7.13 -36.48 -6.46
N THR A 21 6.76 -35.53 -7.32
CA THR A 21 7.61 -34.39 -7.59
C THR A 21 7.62 -33.64 -6.27
N GLN A 22 8.70 -33.80 -5.50
CA GLN A 22 8.91 -33.06 -4.27
C GLN A 22 8.68 -31.58 -4.61
N GLY A 23 7.51 -31.06 -4.25
CA GLY A 23 7.21 -29.64 -4.35
C GLY A 23 8.13 -28.94 -3.38
N GLY A 24 9.32 -28.57 -3.87
CA GLY A 24 10.32 -27.87 -3.09
C GLY A 24 9.72 -26.57 -2.58
N ASN A 25 9.64 -26.43 -1.26
CA ASN A 25 9.22 -25.19 -0.64
C ASN A 25 10.40 -24.21 -0.78
N LEU A 26 10.33 -23.26 -1.72
CA LEU A 26 11.32 -22.18 -1.84
C LEU A 26 11.12 -21.18 -0.69
N ARG A 27 11.35 -21.62 0.55
CA ARG A 27 11.43 -20.76 1.73
C ARG A 27 12.86 -20.28 1.87
N GLY A 28 13.29 -19.45 0.92
CA GLY A 28 14.48 -18.63 1.07
C GLY A 28 14.10 -17.32 1.74
N SER A 29 14.65 -17.05 2.92
CA SER A 29 14.59 -15.71 3.50
C SER A 29 15.64 -14.84 2.81
N VAL A 30 15.21 -14.03 1.84
CA VAL A 30 16.08 -13.04 1.21
C VAL A 30 16.41 -11.93 2.23
N ASN A 31 17.70 -11.76 2.53
CA ASN A 31 18.18 -10.63 3.33
C ASN A 31 18.15 -9.37 2.46
N VAL A 32 17.06 -8.62 2.50
CA VAL A 32 16.93 -7.35 1.78
C VAL A 32 17.53 -6.22 2.60
N PRO A 33 18.56 -5.51 2.11
CA PRO A 33 19.07 -4.33 2.78
C PRO A 33 17.97 -3.27 2.90
N LYS A 34 17.91 -2.65 4.08
CA LYS A 34 16.86 -1.73 4.50
C LYS A 34 17.44 -0.32 4.62
N TYR A 35 16.90 0.62 3.86
CA TYR A 35 17.38 2.01 3.84
C TYR A 35 16.36 2.96 4.47
N ASN A 36 16.84 3.93 5.26
CA ASN A 36 15.98 4.98 5.80
C ASN A 36 15.48 5.88 4.67
N CYS A 37 14.22 6.28 4.73
CA CYS A 37 13.60 7.11 3.68
C CYS A 37 13.93 8.61 3.77
N GLY A 38 14.64 9.03 4.82
CA GLY A 38 14.86 10.45 5.11
C GLY A 38 13.57 11.18 5.47
N ALA A 39 13.65 12.51 5.54
CA ALA A 39 12.49 13.34 5.86
C ALA A 39 11.45 13.25 4.72
N PRO A 40 10.16 13.01 5.04
CA PRO A 40 9.10 13.01 4.04
C PRO A 40 8.92 14.39 3.42
N THR A 41 8.50 14.41 2.14
CA THR A 41 8.30 15.64 1.37
C THR A 41 7.26 16.54 2.02
N SER A 42 7.53 17.84 2.12
CA SER A 42 6.53 18.83 2.55
C SER A 42 5.56 19.15 1.41
N ILE A 43 4.31 19.44 1.77
CA ILE A 43 3.26 19.78 0.80
C ILE A 43 2.78 21.21 1.02
N TYR A 44 2.40 21.90 -0.06
CA TYR A 44 1.84 23.25 0.02
C TYR A 44 0.47 23.23 0.71
N GLN A 45 0.21 24.23 1.57
CA GLN A 45 -1.01 24.32 2.39
C GLN A 45 -1.31 23.06 3.23
N GLY A 46 -0.28 22.34 3.65
CA GLY A 46 -0.40 21.22 4.56
C GLY A 46 0.81 21.08 5.50
N SER A 47 0.71 20.12 6.41
CA SER A 47 1.76 19.74 7.34
C SER A 47 1.92 18.21 7.34
N VAL A 48 3.09 17.73 7.72
CA VAL A 48 3.41 16.30 7.81
C VAL A 48 3.87 15.96 9.22
N LYS A 49 3.39 14.83 9.75
CA LYS A 49 3.76 14.31 11.07
C LYS A 49 4.25 12.88 10.93
N TYR A 50 5.45 12.62 11.46
CA TYR A 50 6.09 11.30 11.45
C TYR A 50 6.94 11.14 12.71
N SER A 51 7.10 9.90 13.20
CA SER A 51 7.89 9.57 14.39
C SER A 51 9.26 8.99 14.06
N SER A 52 9.40 8.38 12.88
CA SER A 52 10.63 7.76 12.40
C SER A 52 10.66 7.75 10.88
N THR A 53 11.86 7.59 10.33
CA THR A 53 12.13 7.48 8.89
C THR A 53 12.64 6.08 8.50
N ALA A 54 12.62 5.14 9.45
CA ALA A 54 13.04 3.76 9.24
C ALA A 54 12.03 2.97 8.39
N PRO A 55 12.46 1.92 7.67
CA PRO A 55 11.56 1.07 6.89
C PRO A 55 10.38 0.54 7.70
N GLY A 56 9.18 0.68 7.13
CA GLY A 56 7.91 0.36 7.78
C GLY A 56 7.29 1.53 8.55
N SER A 57 8.03 2.62 8.81
CA SER A 57 7.49 3.82 9.44
C SER A 57 6.48 4.53 8.53
N THR A 58 5.57 5.29 9.14
CA THR A 58 4.51 6.02 8.43
C THR A 58 4.61 7.51 8.70
N ALA A 59 4.30 8.30 7.67
CA ALA A 59 4.14 9.74 7.76
C ALA A 59 2.70 10.10 7.37
N THR A 60 2.06 10.94 8.19
CA THR A 60 0.67 11.38 7.98
C THR A 60 0.64 12.87 7.69
N TYR A 61 -0.07 13.22 6.62
CA TYR A 61 -0.28 14.59 6.17
C TYR A 61 -1.61 15.13 6.68
N THR A 62 -1.62 16.42 6.96
CA THR A 62 -2.80 17.18 7.38
C THR A 62 -2.87 18.45 6.57
N CYS A 63 -3.97 18.65 5.85
CA CYS A 63 -4.22 19.87 5.11
C CYS A 63 -4.69 21.01 6.02
N MET A 64 -4.35 22.25 5.67
CA MET A 64 -4.80 23.44 6.41
C MET A 64 -6.32 23.62 6.28
N LYS A 65 -6.92 24.31 7.25
CA LYS A 65 -8.37 24.62 7.25
C LYS A 65 -8.76 25.34 5.95
N GLY A 66 -9.88 24.93 5.33
CA GLY A 66 -10.37 25.51 4.06
C GLY A 66 -9.85 24.81 2.79
N THR A 67 -8.96 23.84 2.95
CA THR A 67 -8.46 23.02 1.83
C THR A 67 -8.95 21.58 1.94
N ASN A 68 -9.10 20.92 0.79
CA ASN A 68 -9.45 19.52 0.67
C ASN A 68 -8.22 18.70 0.26
N MET A 69 -8.07 17.54 0.88
CA MET A 69 -6.98 16.61 0.58
C MET A 69 -7.33 15.75 -0.64
N LYS A 70 -6.45 15.76 -1.64
CA LYS A 70 -6.53 14.90 -2.81
C LYS A 70 -5.40 13.88 -2.76
N GLY A 71 -5.77 12.63 -2.51
CA GLY A 71 -4.84 11.50 -2.43
C GLY A 71 -4.74 10.90 -1.02
N PRO A 72 -3.77 10.01 -0.79
CA PRO A 72 -3.62 9.29 0.46
C PRO A 72 -3.03 10.20 1.56
N ALA A 73 -3.72 10.29 2.70
CA ALA A 73 -3.25 11.06 3.85
C ALA A 73 -1.98 10.49 4.49
N THR A 74 -1.73 9.19 4.33
CA THR A 74 -0.62 8.49 4.98
C THR A 74 0.24 7.79 3.95
N ILE A 75 1.56 7.96 4.09
CA ILE A 75 2.57 7.30 3.28
C ILE A 75 3.48 6.46 4.18
N ARG A 76 4.07 5.41 3.60
CA ARG A 76 4.91 4.44 4.32
C ARG A 76 6.30 4.34 3.70
N CYS A 77 7.30 4.24 4.56
CA CYS A 77 8.68 4.04 4.15
C CYS A 77 8.89 2.58 3.70
N SER A 78 9.28 2.41 2.44
CA SER A 78 9.64 1.10 1.89
C SER A 78 11.04 0.67 2.35
N ASN A 79 11.35 -0.61 2.21
CA ASN A 79 12.71 -1.12 2.49
C ASN A 79 13.76 -0.51 1.55
N GLN A 80 13.35 0.04 0.40
CA GLN A 80 14.22 0.68 -0.58
C GLN A 80 14.56 2.14 -0.22
N GLY A 81 14.11 2.66 0.92
CA GLY A 81 14.35 4.06 1.29
C GLY A 81 13.46 5.04 0.53
N ILE A 82 12.32 4.58 0.02
CA ILE A 82 11.36 5.40 -0.74
C ILE A 82 10.05 5.48 0.03
N TRP A 83 9.55 6.70 0.23
CA TRP A 83 8.21 6.93 0.74
C TRP A 83 7.16 6.63 -0.33
N SER A 84 6.17 5.80 0.00
CA SER A 84 5.11 5.41 -0.93
C SER A 84 3.78 5.21 -0.20
N PRO A 85 2.62 5.52 -0.82
CA PRO A 85 2.44 6.18 -2.12
C PRO A 85 2.93 7.64 -2.14
N GLN A 86 2.76 8.34 -3.27
CA GLN A 86 3.09 9.76 -3.38
C GLN A 86 2.27 10.60 -2.36
N PRO A 87 2.84 11.70 -1.84
CA PRO A 87 2.16 12.57 -0.88
C PRO A 87 0.89 13.21 -1.50
N PRO A 88 -0.12 13.54 -0.68
CA PRO A 88 -1.36 14.13 -1.18
C PRO A 88 -1.18 15.61 -1.55
N GLU A 89 -2.08 16.12 -2.38
CA GLU A 89 -2.19 17.55 -2.68
C GLU A 89 -3.29 18.19 -1.82
N CYS A 90 -3.01 19.31 -1.16
CA CYS A 90 -4.05 20.13 -0.55
C CYS A 90 -4.55 21.16 -1.57
N ARG A 91 -5.83 21.09 -1.92
CA ARG A 91 -6.47 22.01 -2.87
C ARG A 91 -7.44 22.93 -2.16
N VAL A 92 -7.41 24.22 -2.50
CA VAL A 92 -8.36 25.19 -1.96
C VAL A 92 -9.77 24.80 -2.37
N THR A 93 -10.68 24.82 -1.42
CA THR A 93 -12.10 24.59 -1.68
C THR A 93 -12.71 25.93 -2.01
N TYR A 94 -12.97 26.19 -3.29
CA TYR A 94 -13.83 27.32 -3.65
C TYR A 94 -15.24 26.97 -3.21
N LEU A 95 -15.82 27.78 -2.34
CA LEU A 95 -17.26 27.73 -2.13
C LEU A 95 -17.90 28.18 -3.45
N THR A 96 -18.45 27.25 -4.22
CA THR A 96 -19.41 27.63 -5.26
C THR A 96 -20.63 28.15 -4.51
N SER A 97 -20.76 29.46 -4.34
CA SER A 97 -22.02 30.00 -3.84
C SER A 97 -23.11 29.56 -4.81
N ARG A 98 -24.07 28.75 -4.34
CA ARG A 98 -25.30 28.45 -5.09
C ARG A 98 -26.24 29.66 -5.11
N ASP A 99 -25.91 30.69 -4.36
CA ASP A 99 -26.51 31.99 -4.48
C ASP A 99 -25.86 32.74 -5.65
N ASN A 100 -26.67 33.00 -6.68
CA ASN A 100 -26.34 33.81 -7.86
C ASN A 100 -26.18 35.31 -7.53
N THR A 101 -25.82 35.67 -6.30
CA THR A 101 -25.60 37.05 -5.85
C THR A 101 -24.13 37.45 -6.02
N PHE A 102 -23.60 37.27 -7.24
CA PHE A 102 -22.30 37.82 -7.61
C PHE A 102 -22.43 39.33 -7.82
N LYS A 103 -22.05 40.13 -6.81
CA LYS A 103 -21.79 41.56 -7.03
C LYS A 103 -20.40 41.67 -7.66
N ASN A 104 -20.29 42.44 -8.74
CA ASN A 104 -19.12 42.53 -9.65
C ASN A 104 -17.84 43.15 -9.01
N HIS A 105 -17.44 42.69 -7.83
CA HIS A 105 -16.16 43.03 -7.19
C HIS A 105 -15.62 41.89 -6.30
N ASP A 106 -16.16 40.66 -6.38
CA ASP A 106 -15.66 39.52 -5.61
C ASP A 106 -14.70 38.67 -6.44
N THR A 107 -13.42 39.10 -6.51
CA THR A 107 -12.32 38.18 -6.76
C THR A 107 -12.30 37.15 -5.63
N GLY A 108 -12.94 35.99 -5.86
CA GLY A 108 -12.98 34.79 -5.00
C GLY A 108 -12.18 34.89 -3.70
N TYR A 109 -12.77 35.53 -2.69
CA TYR A 109 -12.08 35.76 -1.43
C TYR A 109 -12.04 34.49 -0.61
N VAL A 110 -10.84 34.17 -0.13
CA VAL A 110 -10.57 33.12 0.84
C VAL A 110 -11.04 33.64 2.21
N LEU A 111 -12.17 33.13 2.70
CA LEU A 111 -12.67 33.50 4.04
C LEU A 111 -11.87 32.75 5.11
N TYR A 112 -10.77 33.33 5.57
CA TYR A 112 -10.16 32.95 6.84
C TYR A 112 -10.79 33.81 7.96
N SER A 113 -11.94 33.37 8.45
CA SER A 113 -12.48 33.87 9.72
C SER A 113 -11.75 33.16 10.87
N GLY A 114 -10.87 33.92 11.54
CA GLY A 114 -10.26 33.60 12.83
C GLY A 114 -10.38 34.82 13.71
#